data_AF-X1FD89-F1
#
_entry.id   AF-X1FD89-F1
#
_cell.length_a   1.000
_cell.length_b   1.000
_cell.length_c   1.000
_cell.angle_alpha   90.00
_cell.angle_beta   90.00
_cell.angle_gamma   90.00
#
_symmetry.space_group_name_H-M   'P 1'
#
loop_
_entity.id
_entity.type
_entity.pdbx_description
1 polymer ?
#
loop_
_entity_poly.entity_id
_entity_poly.type
_entity_poly.pdbx_seq_one_letter_code
_entity_poly.pdbx_strand_id
1 'polypeptide(L)'
;YHPGLFNPPAWRNTLQKKLKEIKGGPLGIEYVKELELRVKDKEKALQKWQNLLRPHLFSSDGCFAVGDGPRLCIMESDKDYIHSIKIKVKSLDNAREFLSSRGLLGQDKKHSITLNPDKTFGILFEILEAE
;
A
#
# COMPACT_ATOMS: atom_id res chain seq x y z
N TYR A 1 -14.98 24.27 -3.63
CA TYR A 1 -14.64 23.06 -4.42
C TYR A 1 -14.80 23.42 -5.89
N HIS A 2 -13.70 23.56 -6.65
CA HIS A 2 -13.73 23.89 -8.07
C HIS A 2 -13.26 22.65 -8.88
N PRO A 3 -14.17 21.97 -9.59
CA PRO A 3 -13.85 20.72 -10.30
C PRO A 3 -12.78 20.85 -11.41
N GLY A 4 -12.41 22.06 -11.83
CA GLY A 4 -11.34 22.32 -12.81
C GLY A 4 -9.90 22.24 -12.27
N LEU A 5 -9.69 22.05 -10.96
CA LEU A 5 -8.35 22.03 -10.33
C LEU A 5 -7.84 20.62 -9.98
N PHE A 6 -8.66 19.57 -10.11
CA PHE A 6 -8.22 18.21 -9.81
C PHE A 6 -7.58 17.57 -11.04
N ASN A 7 -6.25 17.67 -11.13
CA ASN A 7 -5.43 16.95 -12.10
C ASN A 7 -4.61 15.87 -11.35
N PRO A 8 -5.16 14.65 -11.14
CA PRO A 8 -4.48 13.60 -10.40
C PRO A 8 -3.10 13.25 -10.95
N PRO A 9 -2.89 13.13 -12.28
CA PRO A 9 -1.55 12.90 -12.84
C PRO A 9 -0.53 13.96 -12.43
N ALA A 10 -0.87 15.25 -12.57
CA ALA A 10 0.05 16.33 -12.19
C ALA A 10 0.38 16.30 -10.69
N TRP A 11 -0.64 16.07 -9.85
CA TRP A 11 -0.43 15.98 -8.40
C TRP A 11 0.44 14.77 -8.02
N ARG A 12 0.20 13.60 -8.60
CA ARG A 12 1.03 12.41 -8.37
C ARG A 12 2.49 12.68 -8.71
N ASN A 13 2.76 13.34 -9.84
CA ASN A 13 4.12 13.70 -10.24
C ASN A 13 4.78 14.63 -9.20
N THR A 14 4.05 15.62 -8.68
CA THR A 14 4.55 16.49 -7.61
C THR A 14 4.86 15.70 -6.33
N LEU A 15 3.98 14.80 -5.91
CA LEU A 15 4.20 13.98 -4.71
C LEU A 15 5.37 13.01 -4.87
N GLN A 16 5.51 12.39 -6.05
CA GLN A 16 6.64 11.52 -6.37
C GLN A 16 7.96 12.29 -6.35
N LYS A 17 8.01 13.51 -6.89
CA LYS A 17 9.21 14.37 -6.80
C LYS A 17 9.57 14.68 -5.36
N LYS A 18 8.60 15.10 -4.55
CA LYS A 18 8.81 15.37 -3.11
C LYS A 18 9.33 14.14 -2.37
N LEU A 19 8.76 12.96 -2.63
CA LEU A 19 9.21 11.71 -2.02
C LEU A 19 10.67 11.40 -2.37
N LYS A 20 11.05 11.60 -3.65
CA LYS A 20 12.44 11.43 -4.11
C LYS A 20 13.38 12.46 -3.50
N GLU A 21 12.96 13.73 -3.39
CA GLU A 21 13.75 14.81 -2.77
C GLU A 21 14.09 14.51 -1.31
N ILE A 22 13.14 13.98 -0.54
CA ILE A 22 13.38 13.55 0.85
C ILE A 22 13.98 12.14 0.95
N LYS A 23 14.34 11.53 -0.18
CA LYS A 23 14.88 10.16 -0.29
C LYS A 23 14.02 9.11 0.42
N GLY A 24 12.70 9.27 0.38
CA GLY A 24 11.76 8.37 1.04
C GLY A 24 11.70 8.50 2.58
N GLY A 25 12.35 9.52 3.14
CA GLY A 25 12.44 9.73 4.58
C GLY A 25 13.30 8.68 5.29
N PRO A 26 13.16 8.54 6.63
CA PRO A 26 14.01 7.63 7.41
C PRO A 26 13.87 6.15 7.05
N LEU A 27 12.72 5.75 6.50
CA LEU A 27 12.47 4.39 6.03
C LEU A 27 12.96 4.16 4.59
N GLY A 28 13.33 5.20 3.85
CA GLY A 28 13.70 5.09 2.45
C GLY A 28 12.55 4.62 1.55
N ILE A 29 11.31 5.07 1.81
CA ILE A 29 10.11 4.68 1.04
C ILE A 29 10.24 5.10 -0.43
N GLU A 30 9.99 4.17 -1.34
CA GLU A 30 9.96 4.44 -2.77
C GLU A 30 8.53 4.53 -3.31
N TYR A 31 7.68 3.55 -2.97
CA TYR A 31 6.28 3.52 -3.38
C TYR A 31 5.46 2.53 -2.55
N VAL A 32 4.14 2.63 -2.64
CA VAL A 32 3.20 1.63 -2.13
C VAL A 32 2.97 0.60 -3.22
N LYS A 33 3.27 -0.66 -2.94
CA LYS A 33 3.13 -1.77 -3.89
C LYS A 33 1.70 -2.28 -3.94
N GLU A 34 1.05 -2.41 -2.78
CA GLU A 34 -0.24 -3.11 -2.68
C GLU A 34 -1.07 -2.61 -1.50
N LEU A 35 -2.38 -2.57 -1.70
CA LEU A 35 -3.40 -2.37 -0.67
C LEU A 35 -4.31 -3.60 -0.68
N GLU A 36 -4.47 -4.25 0.46
CA GLU A 36 -5.41 -5.36 0.62
C GLU A 36 -6.63 -4.94 1.43
N LEU A 37 -7.80 -5.12 0.84
CA LEU A 37 -9.10 -4.97 1.49
C LEU A 37 -9.65 -6.35 1.81
N ARG A 38 -10.18 -6.49 3.02
CA ARG A 38 -10.93 -7.66 3.48
C ARG A 38 -12.40 -7.28 3.56
N VAL A 39 -13.27 -8.12 3.01
CA VAL A 39 -14.71 -7.84 2.88
C VAL A 39 -15.57 -9.08 3.14
N LYS A 40 -16.79 -8.87 3.62
CA LYS A 40 -17.78 -9.95 3.85
C LYS A 40 -18.25 -10.63 2.57
N ASP A 41 -18.46 -9.84 1.52
CA ASP A 41 -18.99 -10.29 0.25
C ASP A 41 -18.01 -9.92 -0.86
N LYS A 42 -17.07 -10.84 -1.11
CA LYS A 42 -15.98 -10.64 -2.07
C LYS A 42 -16.51 -10.42 -3.48
N GLU A 43 -17.50 -11.19 -3.91
CA GLU A 43 -18.04 -11.10 -5.26
C GLU A 43 -18.70 -9.73 -5.50
N LYS A 44 -19.58 -9.30 -4.59
CA LYS A 44 -20.22 -8.00 -4.68
C LYS A 44 -19.22 -6.85 -4.60
N ALA A 45 -18.20 -6.97 -3.75
CA ALA A 45 -17.14 -5.97 -3.68
C ALA A 45 -16.34 -5.89 -4.98
N LEU A 46 -15.92 -7.03 -5.54
CA LEU A 46 -15.23 -7.09 -6.83
C LEU A 46 -16.06 -6.46 -7.94
N GLN A 47 -17.37 -6.74 -8.02
CA GLN A 47 -18.25 -6.10 -9.00
C GLN A 47 -18.30 -4.57 -8.84
N LYS A 48 -18.42 -4.06 -7.60
CA LYS A 48 -18.42 -2.62 -7.33
C LYS A 48 -17.11 -1.95 -7.74
N TRP A 49 -15.98 -2.54 -7.37
CA TRP A 49 -14.66 -2.04 -7.73
C TRP A 49 -14.38 -2.16 -9.22
N GLN A 50 -14.83 -3.23 -9.87
CA GLN A 50 -14.74 -3.40 -11.32
C GLN A 50 -15.47 -2.28 -12.05
N ASN A 51 -16.66 -1.89 -11.59
CA ASN A 51 -17.41 -0.79 -12.18
C ASN A 51 -16.69 0.55 -12.03
N LEU A 52 -16.06 0.78 -10.87
CA LEU A 52 -15.29 2.01 -10.61
C LEU A 52 -13.98 2.08 -11.40
N LEU A 53 -13.29 0.95 -11.57
CA LEU A 53 -11.92 0.89 -12.10
C LEU A 53 -11.84 0.57 -13.60
N ARG A 54 -12.98 0.50 -14.31
CA ARG A 54 -12.99 0.28 -15.77
C ARG A 54 -12.01 1.23 -16.48
N PRO A 55 -11.22 0.76 -17.45
CA PRO A 55 -11.26 -0.57 -18.06
C PRO A 55 -10.40 -1.63 -17.36
N HIS A 56 -9.77 -1.33 -16.22
CA HIS A 56 -8.89 -2.27 -15.52
C HIS A 56 -9.70 -3.46 -14.97
N LEU A 57 -9.34 -4.67 -15.40
CA LEU A 57 -9.93 -5.91 -14.93
C LEU A 57 -9.13 -6.45 -13.73
N PHE A 58 -9.81 -7.12 -12.80
CA PHE A 58 -9.11 -7.88 -11.76
C PHE A 58 -8.55 -9.20 -12.31
N SER A 59 -7.39 -9.61 -11.80
CA SER A 59 -6.80 -10.92 -12.08
C SER A 59 -7.49 -12.03 -11.27
N SER A 60 -7.17 -13.30 -11.59
CA SER A 60 -7.76 -14.47 -10.91
C SER A 60 -7.52 -14.51 -9.40
N ASP A 61 -6.50 -13.82 -8.90
CA ASP A 61 -6.23 -13.64 -7.46
C ASP A 61 -7.15 -12.61 -6.77
N GLY A 62 -8.03 -11.92 -7.52
CA GLY A 62 -8.93 -10.90 -7.00
C GLY A 62 -8.28 -9.52 -6.84
N CYS A 63 -7.17 -9.26 -7.56
CA CYS A 63 -6.45 -8.00 -7.49
C CYS A 63 -6.59 -7.18 -8.78
N PHE A 64 -6.67 -5.85 -8.65
CA PHE A 64 -6.63 -4.90 -9.75
C PHE A 64 -5.24 -4.29 -9.88
N ALA A 65 -4.74 -4.20 -11.11
CA ALA A 65 -3.62 -3.31 -11.45
C ALA A 65 -4.19 -1.95 -11.89
N VAL A 66 -3.85 -0.88 -11.19
CA VAL A 66 -4.44 0.46 -11.40
C VAL A 66 -3.39 1.41 -11.96
N GLY A 67 -3.12 1.32 -13.26
CA GLY A 67 -2.02 2.05 -13.92
C GLY A 67 -0.69 1.86 -13.18
N ASP A 68 0.04 2.95 -12.93
CA ASP A 68 1.28 2.97 -12.13
C ASP A 68 1.04 3.07 -10.61
N GLY A 69 -0.21 2.83 -10.16
CA GLY A 69 -0.60 2.87 -8.76
C GLY A 69 -0.36 1.54 -8.02
N PRO A 70 -0.66 1.49 -6.72
CA PRO A 70 -0.60 0.23 -5.98
C PRO A 70 -1.60 -0.77 -6.55
N ARG A 71 -1.26 -2.06 -6.46
CA ARG A 71 -2.23 -3.12 -6.67
C ARG A 71 -3.32 -3.03 -5.59
N LEU A 72 -4.58 -3.23 -5.98
CA LEU A 72 -5.69 -3.30 -5.04
C LEU A 72 -6.20 -4.73 -4.99
N CYS A 73 -6.01 -5.42 -3.89
CA CYS A 73 -6.45 -6.80 -3.69
C CYS A 73 -7.69 -6.85 -2.82
N ILE A 74 -8.70 -7.63 -3.25
CA ILE A 74 -9.94 -7.82 -2.51
C ILE A 74 -10.05 -9.28 -2.09
N MET A 75 -10.08 -9.48 -0.78
CA MET A 75 -10.08 -10.79 -0.15
C MET A 75 -11.28 -10.94 0.78
N GLU A 76 -11.74 -12.17 0.98
CA GLU A 76 -12.88 -12.46 1.85
C GLU A 76 -12.48 -12.42 3.33
N SER A 77 -13.43 -12.01 4.18
CA SER A 77 -13.33 -12.01 5.64
C SER A 77 -14.73 -11.92 6.28
N ASP A 78 -14.81 -11.98 7.61
CA ASP A 78 -16.06 -11.86 8.37
C ASP A 78 -16.54 -10.42 8.54
N LYS A 79 -15.71 -9.43 8.16
CA LYS A 79 -15.99 -7.99 8.21
C LYS A 79 -15.23 -7.21 7.14
N ASP A 80 -15.67 -5.98 6.93
CA ASP A 80 -15.07 -5.06 5.95
C ASP A 80 -14.00 -4.18 6.62
N TYR A 81 -12.76 -4.22 6.12
CA TYR A 81 -11.65 -3.41 6.64
C TYR A 81 -10.44 -3.37 5.69
N ILE A 82 -9.54 -2.41 5.92
CA ILE A 82 -8.21 -2.42 5.31
C ILE A 82 -7.35 -3.40 6.10
N HIS A 83 -6.89 -4.46 5.45
CA HIS A 83 -6.07 -5.46 6.12
C HIS A 83 -4.60 -5.08 6.12
N SER A 84 -4.06 -4.79 4.94
CA SER A 84 -2.62 -4.55 4.81
C SER A 84 -2.26 -3.53 3.74
N ILE A 85 -1.10 -2.92 3.96
CA ILE A 85 -0.44 -2.01 3.02
C ILE A 85 0.99 -2.52 2.84
N LYS A 86 1.37 -2.86 1.62
CA LYS A 86 2.73 -3.29 1.28
C LYS A 86 3.51 -2.11 0.72
N ILE A 87 4.64 -1.79 1.33
CA ILE A 87 5.48 -0.65 1.00
C ILE A 87 6.83 -1.15 0.51
N LYS A 88 7.33 -0.57 -0.57
CA LYS A 88 8.66 -0.81 -1.09
C LYS A 88 9.62 0.26 -0.60
N VAL A 89 10.72 -0.16 -0.01
CA VAL A 89 11.79 0.69 0.52
C VAL A 89 13.10 0.40 -0.17
N LYS A 90 13.98 1.40 -0.22
CA LYS A 90 15.29 1.26 -0.85
C LYS A 90 16.21 0.25 -0.15
N SER A 91 16.13 0.16 1.18
CA SER A 91 16.93 -0.77 1.96
C SER A 91 16.12 -1.35 3.12
N LEU A 92 15.95 -2.65 3.14
CA LEU A 92 15.22 -3.33 4.21
C LEU A 92 15.99 -3.26 5.54
N ASP A 93 17.32 -3.32 5.48
CA ASP A 93 18.20 -3.22 6.66
C ASP A 93 18.07 -1.86 7.34
N ASN A 94 18.15 -0.76 6.56
CA ASN A 94 17.93 0.59 7.11
C ASN A 94 16.54 0.75 7.71
N ALA A 95 15.51 0.21 7.06
CA ALA A 95 14.14 0.24 7.58
C ALA A 95 14.02 -0.54 8.90
N ARG A 96 14.67 -1.71 8.99
CA ARG A 96 14.73 -2.55 10.21
C ARG A 96 15.37 -1.80 11.36
N GLU A 97 16.54 -1.21 11.14
CA GLU A 97 17.24 -0.42 12.17
C GLU A 97 16.38 0.75 12.66
N PHE A 98 15.80 1.53 11.73
CA PHE A 98 14.95 2.65 12.09
C PHE A 98 13.72 2.22 12.89
N LEU A 99 12.97 1.21 12.43
CA LEU A 99 11.77 0.75 13.13
C LEU A 99 12.09 0.15 14.50
N SER A 100 13.18 -0.60 14.61
CA SER A 100 13.66 -1.13 15.90
C SER A 100 13.97 0.01 16.87
N SER A 101 14.70 1.04 16.41
CA SER A 101 15.05 2.22 17.23
C SER A 101 13.84 3.01 17.74
N ARG A 102 12.68 2.87 17.07
CA ARG A 102 11.43 3.55 17.42
C ARG A 102 10.44 2.65 18.16
N GLY A 103 10.78 1.38 18.42
CA GLY A 103 9.84 0.42 19.01
C GLY A 103 8.62 0.15 18.12
N LEU A 104 8.79 0.27 16.80
CA LEU A 104 7.74 0.08 15.79
C LEU A 104 7.90 -1.21 15.00
N LEU A 105 9.04 -1.91 15.13
CA LEU A 105 9.28 -3.17 14.44
C LEU A 105 8.31 -4.26 14.95
N GLY A 106 7.63 -4.90 14.01
CA GLY A 106 6.78 -6.07 14.23
C GLY A 106 7.53 -7.37 13.92
N GLN A 107 6.92 -8.25 13.13
CA GLN A 107 7.60 -9.45 12.61
C GLN A 107 8.77 -9.06 11.70
N ASP A 108 9.91 -9.70 11.91
CA ASP A 108 11.12 -9.55 11.11
C ASP A 108 11.43 -10.88 10.41
N LYS A 109 11.39 -10.86 9.08
CA LYS A 109 11.71 -12.01 8.22
C LYS A 109 12.83 -11.60 7.27
N LYS A 110 13.47 -12.60 6.68
CA LYS A 110 14.60 -12.40 5.76
C LYS A 110 14.32 -11.43 4.62
N HIS A 111 13.11 -11.45 4.06
CA HIS A 111 12.74 -10.67 2.87
C HIS A 111 11.59 -9.68 3.11
N SER A 112 11.09 -9.59 4.34
CA SER A 112 10.06 -8.62 4.71
C SER A 112 10.10 -8.33 6.20
N ILE A 113 9.77 -7.10 6.56
CA ILE A 113 9.52 -6.72 7.96
C ILE A 113 8.12 -6.11 8.05
N THR A 114 7.52 -6.13 9.23
CA THR A 114 6.21 -5.50 9.45
C THR A 114 6.33 -4.42 10.51
N LEU A 115 5.38 -3.48 10.52
CA LEU A 115 5.18 -2.63 11.69
C LEU A 115 4.36 -3.39 12.73
N ASN A 116 4.59 -3.09 14.00
CA ASN A 116 3.79 -3.62 15.08
C ASN A 116 2.32 -3.14 14.92
N PRO A 117 1.35 -4.07 14.71
CA PRO A 117 -0.05 -3.72 14.45
C PRO A 117 -0.72 -2.94 15.60
N ASP A 118 -0.27 -3.13 16.85
CA ASP A 118 -0.80 -2.39 18.00
C ASP A 118 -0.41 -0.90 17.95
N LYS A 119 0.66 -0.57 17.23
CA LYS A 119 1.14 0.80 17.02
C LYS A 119 0.57 1.42 15.74
N THR A 120 -0.15 0.65 14.94
CA THR A 120 -0.74 1.07 13.65
C THR A 120 -2.25 0.89 13.63
N PHE A 121 -2.89 0.87 14.81
CA PHE A 121 -4.34 0.75 14.97
C PHE A 121 -4.94 -0.47 14.25
N GLY A 122 -4.20 -1.58 14.24
CA GLY A 122 -4.61 -2.85 13.65
C GLY A 122 -4.35 -3.00 12.14
N ILE A 123 -3.82 -1.98 11.45
CA ILE A 123 -3.44 -2.08 10.03
C ILE A 123 -2.07 -2.73 9.92
N LEU A 124 -1.96 -3.79 9.12
CA LEU A 124 -0.69 -4.43 8.85
C LEU A 124 0.10 -3.66 7.79
N PHE A 125 1.21 -3.04 8.16
CA PHE A 125 2.17 -2.52 7.19
C PHE A 125 3.27 -3.55 6.99
N GLU A 126 3.42 -4.04 5.76
CA GLU A 126 4.53 -4.91 5.37
C GLU A 126 5.50 -4.12 4.50
N ILE A 127 6.78 -4.19 4.86
CA ILE A 127 7.87 -3.49 4.19
C ILE A 127 8.73 -4.52 3.47
N LEU A 128 9.01 -4.20 2.20
CA LEU A 128 9.73 -5.02 1.25
C LEU A 128 10.85 -4.18 0.64
N GLU A 129 11.99 -4.78 0.35
CA GLU A 129 13.03 -4.10 -0.41
C GLU A 129 12.61 -3.90 -1.88
N ALA A 130 12.93 -2.75 -2.45
CA ALA A 130 12.81 -2.48 -3.88
C ALA A 130 13.79 -3.36 -4.68
N GLU A 131 13.40 -3.66 -5.93
CA GLU A 131 14.26 -4.39 -6.88
C GLU A 131 15.24 -3.43 -7.56
#